data_AF-N6U558-F1
#
_entry.id   AF-N6U558-F1
#
_cell.length_a   1.000
_cell.length_b   1.000
_cell.length_c   1.000
_cell.angle_alpha   90.00
_cell.angle_beta   90.00
_cell.angle_gamma   90.00
#
_symmetry.space_group_name_H-M   'P 1'
#
loop_
_entity.id
_entity.type
_entity.pdbx_description
1 polymer ?
#
loop_
_entity_poly.entity_id
_entity_poly.type
_entity_poly.pdbx_seq_one_letter_code
_entity_poly.pdbx_strand_id
1 'polypeptide(L)'
;MCENPRVASLQDSIDLTQFYFLFPAGTRQEHMKVEGESNVKAFCKDYVEKVTIMFILAAVSAVLVILSLIHYLMCLAANYAHIRNQEKFLQFQDLQTLQDADLLSAKNRF
;
A
#
# COMPACT_ATOMS: atom_id res chain seq x y z
N MET A 1 -24.83 -7.86 -1.17
CA MET A 1 -25.68 -8.35 -2.27
C MET A 1 -26.28 -9.70 -1.94
N CYS A 2 -25.47 -10.73 -1.68
CA CYS A 2 -25.95 -12.06 -1.28
C CYS A 2 -26.56 -12.13 0.12
N GLU A 3 -26.21 -11.20 1.02
CA GLU A 3 -26.84 -11.08 2.35
C GLU A 3 -28.20 -10.37 2.33
N ASN A 4 -28.65 -9.85 1.18
CA ASN A 4 -29.97 -9.21 1.09
C ASN A 4 -31.06 -10.30 1.21
N PRO A 5 -31.98 -10.22 2.19
CA PRO A 5 -33.01 -11.23 2.41
C PRO A 5 -33.93 -11.42 1.20
N ARG A 6 -34.13 -10.40 0.35
CA ARG A 6 -34.94 -10.50 -0.88
C ARG A 6 -34.25 -11.27 -2.00
N VAL A 7 -32.92 -11.21 -2.05
CA VAL A 7 -32.12 -12.01 -2.99
C VAL A 7 -31.99 -13.44 -2.47
N ALA A 8 -31.83 -13.62 -1.15
CA ALA A 8 -31.81 -14.93 -0.50
C ALA A 8 -33.15 -15.68 -0.63
N SER A 9 -34.27 -14.95 -0.64
CA SER A 9 -35.62 -15.50 -0.87
C SER A 9 -36.03 -15.56 -2.34
N LEU A 10 -35.11 -15.28 -3.28
CA LEU A 10 -35.32 -15.32 -4.73
C LEU A 10 -36.41 -14.36 -5.24
N GLN A 11 -36.79 -13.36 -4.44
CA GLN A 11 -37.76 -12.33 -4.84
C GLN A 11 -37.14 -11.26 -5.73
N ASP A 12 -35.86 -10.96 -5.54
CA ASP A 12 -35.10 -9.99 -6.35
C ASP A 12 -33.90 -10.66 -7.01
N SER A 13 -33.54 -10.18 -8.21
CA SER A 13 -32.33 -10.56 -8.91
C SER A 13 -31.14 -9.70 -8.53
N ILE A 14 -29.92 -10.23 -8.74
CA ILE A 14 -28.69 -9.44 -8.53
C ILE A 14 -28.43 -8.63 -9.79
N ASP A 15 -28.68 -7.33 -9.71
CA ASP A 15 -28.46 -6.40 -10.81
C ASP A 15 -27.03 -5.84 -10.80
N LEU A 16 -26.27 -6.12 -11.86
CA LEU A 16 -24.89 -5.67 -12.06
C LEU A 16 -24.80 -4.50 -13.06
N THR A 17 -25.92 -3.92 -13.48
CA THR A 17 -25.92 -2.78 -14.42
C THR A 17 -25.17 -1.56 -13.90
N GLN A 18 -25.09 -1.37 -12.57
CA GLN A 18 -24.23 -0.33 -11.97
C GLN A 18 -22.73 -0.52 -12.31
N PHE A 19 -22.34 -1.74 -12.65
CA PHE A 19 -20.99 -2.12 -13.05
C PHE A 19 -20.87 -2.28 -14.57
N TYR A 20 -21.72 -1.62 -15.37
CA TYR A 20 -21.70 -1.75 -16.84
C TYR A 20 -20.30 -1.55 -17.45
N PHE A 21 -19.44 -0.75 -16.80
CA PHE A 21 -18.06 -0.49 -17.24
C PHE A 21 -17.13 -1.72 -17.14
N LEU A 22 -17.49 -2.75 -16.36
CA LEU A 22 -16.76 -4.03 -16.34
C LEU A 22 -17.12 -4.93 -17.53
N PHE A 23 -18.22 -4.64 -18.24
CA PHE A 23 -18.71 -5.49 -19.32
C PHE A 23 -18.24 -4.98 -20.69
N PRO A 24 -17.95 -5.88 -21.65
CA PRO A 24 -17.61 -5.50 -23.02
C PRO A 24 -18.71 -4.66 -23.69
N ALA A 25 -18.31 -3.79 -24.62
CA ALA A 25 -19.24 -2.97 -25.39
C ALA A 25 -20.28 -3.84 -26.13
N GLY A 26 -21.56 -3.49 -26.01
CA GLY A 26 -22.67 -4.23 -26.62
C GLY A 26 -23.25 -5.37 -25.78
N THR A 27 -22.80 -5.54 -24.53
CA THR A 27 -23.40 -6.50 -23.59
C THR A 27 -24.87 -6.17 -23.35
N ARG A 28 -25.76 -7.15 -23.55
CA ARG A 28 -27.21 -7.00 -23.32
C ARG A 28 -27.51 -6.92 -21.82
N GLN A 29 -28.54 -6.15 -21.46
CA GLN A 29 -28.93 -5.97 -20.05
C GLN A 29 -29.33 -7.27 -19.35
N GLU A 30 -29.89 -8.23 -20.07
CA GLU A 30 -30.20 -9.57 -19.56
C GLU A 30 -28.96 -10.32 -19.03
N HIS A 31 -27.79 -10.12 -19.63
CA HIS A 31 -26.54 -10.75 -19.19
C HIS A 31 -25.86 -10.01 -18.03
N MET A 32 -26.36 -8.82 -17.67
CA MET A 32 -25.89 -8.03 -16.53
C MET A 32 -26.73 -8.30 -15.27
N LYS A 33 -27.71 -9.20 -15.33
CA LYS A 33 -28.52 -9.61 -14.19
C LYS A 33 -28.30 -11.08 -13.90
N VAL A 34 -28.12 -11.43 -12.62
CA VAL A 34 -28.07 -12.83 -12.19
C VAL A 34 -29.46 -13.22 -11.72
N GLU A 35 -30.14 -14.02 -12.54
CA GLU A 35 -31.52 -14.45 -12.34
C GLU A 35 -31.62 -15.98 -12.26
N GLY A 36 -32.58 -16.46 -11.46
CA GLY A 36 -32.84 -17.88 -11.26
C GLY A 36 -32.07 -18.50 -10.08
N GLU A 37 -32.71 -19.46 -9.43
CA GLU A 37 -32.21 -20.07 -8.18
C GLU A 37 -30.82 -20.68 -8.33
N SER A 38 -30.58 -21.43 -9.41
CA SER A 38 -29.27 -22.05 -9.65
C SER A 38 -28.16 -21.02 -9.84
N ASN A 39 -28.44 -19.92 -10.56
CA ASN A 39 -27.42 -18.92 -10.89
C ASN A 39 -27.10 -18.02 -9.68
N VAL A 40 -28.12 -17.62 -8.91
CA VAL A 40 -27.94 -16.85 -7.68
C VAL A 40 -27.16 -17.68 -6.65
N LYS A 41 -27.50 -18.96 -6.49
CA LYS A 41 -26.80 -19.87 -5.58
C LYS A 41 -25.35 -20.07 -5.99
N ALA A 42 -25.08 -20.34 -7.27
CA ALA A 42 -23.71 -20.47 -7.78
C ALA A 42 -22.92 -19.17 -7.57
N PHE A 43 -23.50 -18.01 -7.90
CA PHE A 43 -22.87 -16.71 -7.71
C PHE A 43 -22.46 -16.46 -6.24
N CYS A 44 -23.42 -16.62 -5.32
CA CYS A 44 -23.19 -16.30 -3.92
C CYS A 44 -22.29 -17.31 -3.20
N LYS A 45 -22.40 -18.59 -3.54
CA LYS A 45 -21.64 -19.65 -2.86
C LYS A 45 -20.28 -19.91 -3.50
N ASP A 46 -20.23 -20.08 -4.82
CA ASP A 46 -19.01 -20.54 -5.48
C ASP A 46 -18.05 -19.38 -5.81
N TYR A 47 -18.60 -18.19 -6.11
CA TYR A 47 -17.79 -17.03 -6.50
C TYR A 47 -17.57 -16.07 -5.33
N VAL A 48 -18.62 -15.58 -4.67
CA VAL A 48 -18.49 -14.51 -3.65
C VAL A 48 -17.80 -15.01 -2.37
N GLU A 49 -18.19 -16.18 -1.86
CA GLU A 49 -17.62 -16.73 -0.63
C GLU A 49 -16.12 -17.01 -0.77
N LYS A 50 -15.71 -17.59 -1.90
CA LYS A 50 -14.30 -17.88 -2.20
C LYS A 50 -13.45 -16.61 -2.36
N VAL A 51 -14.00 -15.56 -2.99
CA VAL A 51 -13.29 -14.29 -3.19
C VAL A 51 -13.05 -13.56 -1.87
N THR A 52 -13.95 -13.70 -0.90
CA THR A 52 -13.82 -13.06 0.42
C THR A 52 -12.52 -13.45 1.11
N ILE A 53 -12.15 -14.74 1.07
CA ILE A 53 -10.90 -15.23 1.69
C ILE A 53 -9.67 -14.65 0.97
N MET A 54 -9.70 -14.61 -0.37
CA MET A 54 -8.61 -14.02 -1.16
C MET A 54 -8.42 -12.53 -0.84
N PHE A 55 -9.52 -11.81 -0.63
CA PHE A 55 -9.47 -10.39 -0.25
C PHE A 55 -8.85 -10.17 1.13
N ILE A 56 -9.23 -11.00 2.12
CA ILE A 56 -8.64 -10.92 3.47
C ILE A 56 -7.14 -11.18 3.41
N LEU A 57 -6.71 -12.23 2.70
CA LEU A 57 -5.29 -12.55 2.53
C LEU A 57 -4.52 -11.43 1.82
N ALA A 58 -5.11 -10.84 0.77
CA ALA A 58 -4.52 -9.70 0.06
C ALA A 58 -4.39 -8.47 0.98
N ALA A 59 -5.40 -8.16 1.79
CA ALA A 59 -5.37 -7.05 2.74
C ALA A 59 -4.28 -7.24 3.81
N VAL A 60 -4.19 -8.44 4.39
CA VAL A 60 -3.14 -8.77 5.37
C VAL A 60 -1.76 -8.68 4.72
N SER A 61 -1.60 -9.21 3.50
CA SER A 61 -0.35 -9.11 2.75
C SER A 61 0.06 -7.66 2.49
N ALA A 62 -0.89 -6.80 2.07
CA ALA A 62 -0.62 -5.38 1.84
C ALA A 62 -0.15 -4.67 3.12
N VAL A 63 -0.78 -4.95 4.27
CA VAL A 63 -0.35 -4.41 5.56
C VAL A 63 1.07 -4.85 5.92
N LEU A 64 1.40 -6.13 5.73
CA LEU A 64 2.75 -6.64 5.98
C LEU A 64 3.79 -5.93 5.11
N VAL A 65 3.51 -5.77 3.81
CA VAL A 65 4.41 -5.06 2.88
C VAL A 65 4.61 -3.60 3.32
N ILE A 66 3.54 -2.90 3.71
CA ILE A 66 3.63 -1.51 4.20
C ILE A 66 4.50 -1.45 5.46
N LEU A 67 4.30 -2.35 6.42
CA LEU A 67 5.11 -2.41 7.63
C LEU A 67 6.59 -2.69 7.30
N SER A 68 6.88 -3.62 6.38
CA SER A 68 8.24 -3.88 5.93
C SER A 68 8.88 -2.64 5.29
N LEU A 69 8.14 -1.90 4.47
CA LEU A 69 8.62 -0.66 3.86
C LEU A 69 8.90 0.44 4.90
N ILE A 70 8.04 0.59 5.91
CA ILE A 70 8.27 1.55 7.00
C ILE A 70 9.57 1.22 7.75
N HIS A 71 9.80 -0.05 8.06
CA HIS A 71 11.05 -0.49 8.72
C HIS A 71 12.26 -0.23 7.82
N TYR A 72 12.15 -0.53 6.53
CA TYR A 72 13.21 -0.25 5.57
C TYR A 72 13.54 1.25 5.51
N LEU A 73 12.53 2.11 5.45
CA LEU A 73 12.72 3.57 5.46
C LEU A 73 13.31 4.07 6.78
N MET A 74 12.93 3.50 7.91
CA MET A 74 13.51 3.84 9.22
C MET A 74 15.01 3.53 9.25
N CYS A 75 15.42 2.34 8.78
CA CYS A 75 16.82 1.96 8.68
C CYS A 75 17.60 2.87 7.70
N LEU A 76 16.98 3.21 6.57
CA LEU A 76 17.58 4.12 5.59
C LEU A 76 17.79 5.52 6.19
N ALA A 77 16.81 6.03 6.93
CA ALA A 77 16.89 7.33 7.60
C ALA A 77 17.96 7.36 8.69
N ALA A 78 18.06 6.29 9.50
CA ALA A 78 19.11 6.17 10.51
C ALA A 78 20.51 6.13 9.88
N ASN A 79 20.68 5.38 8.79
CA ASN A 79 21.94 5.33 8.05
C ASN A 79 22.29 6.70 7.45
N TYR A 80 21.33 7.35 6.80
CA TYR A 80 21.51 8.69 6.25
C TYR A 80 21.91 9.72 7.33
N ALA A 81 21.24 9.70 8.48
CA ALA A 81 21.57 10.58 9.60
C ALA A 81 22.97 10.30 10.15
N HIS A 82 23.35 9.02 10.26
CA HIS A 82 24.67 8.62 10.72
C HIS A 82 25.78 9.14 9.78
N ILE A 83 25.67 8.89 8.47
CA ILE A 83 26.65 9.36 7.47
C ILE A 83 26.74 10.89 7.49
N ARG A 84 25.59 11.58 7.46
CA ARG A 84 25.55 13.04 7.46
C ARG A 84 26.17 13.64 8.73
N ASN A 85 25.94 13.02 9.89
CA ASN A 85 26.54 13.45 11.14
C ASN A 85 28.06 13.24 11.14
N GLN A 86 28.55 12.12 10.59
CA GLN A 86 29.98 11.88 10.42
C GLN A 86 30.64 12.91 9.50
N GLU A 87 30.03 13.22 8.36
CA GLU A 87 30.53 14.28 7.45
C GLU A 87 30.60 15.63 8.14
N LYS A 88 29.58 15.98 8.92
CA LYS A 88 29.57 17.23 9.69
C LYS A 88 30.67 17.26 10.75
N PHE A 89 30.90 16.15 11.43
CA PHE A 89 31.97 16.05 12.42
C PHE A 89 33.36 16.23 11.80
N LEU A 90 33.61 15.59 10.65
CA LEU A 90 34.87 15.76 9.89
C LEU A 90 35.06 17.22 9.45
N GLN A 91 34.01 17.86 8.93
CA GLN A 91 34.06 19.29 8.57
C GLN A 91 34.43 20.19 9.75
N PHE A 92 33.89 19.92 10.95
CA PHE A 92 34.25 20.68 12.15
C PHE A 92 35.71 20.45 12.56
N GLN A 93 36.21 19.22 12.45
CA GLN A 93 37.60 18.91 12.78
C GLN A 93 38.59 19.58 11.84
N ASP A 94 38.29 19.63 10.54
CA ASP A 94 39.12 20.32 9.55
C ASP A 94 39.17 21.83 9.84
N LEU A 95 38.03 22.44 10.18
CA LEU A 95 37.97 23.86 10.55
C LEU A 95 38.79 24.17 11.81
N GLN A 96 38.71 23.30 12.83
CA GLN A 96 39.48 23.48 14.05
C GLN A 96 41.00 23.34 13.79
N THR A 97 41.39 22.38 12.95
CA THR A 97 42.79 22.20 12.56
C THR A 97 43.35 23.41 11.83
N LEU A 98 42.57 24.01 10.92
CA LEU A 98 42.95 25.25 10.24
C LEU A 98 43.09 26.42 11.21
N GLN A 99 42.13 26.57 12.13
CA GLN A 99 42.18 27.62 13.15
C GLN A 99 43.42 27.48 14.06
N ASP A 100 43.75 26.25 14.48
CA ASP A 100 44.93 25.98 15.31
C ASP A 100 46.23 26.25 14.54
N ALA A 101 46.29 25.92 13.25
CA ALA A 101 47.43 26.24 12.39
C ALA A 101 47.63 27.76 12.21
N ASP A 102 46.55 28.51 12.01
CA ASP A 102 46.58 29.97 11.92
C ASP A 102 47.03 30.61 13.23
N LEU A 103 46.55 30.10 14.37
CA LEU A 103 46.96 30.57 15.69
C LEU A 103 48.45 30.30 15.97
N LEU A 104 48.94 29.11 15.61
CA LEU A 104 50.35 28.77 15.71
C LEU A 104 51.21 29.65 14.78
N SER A 105 50.75 29.92 13.55
CA SER A 105 51.42 30.83 12.62
C SER A 105 51.49 32.25 13.16
N ALA A 106 50.39 32.75 13.73
CA ALA A 106 50.34 34.08 14.35
C ALA A 106 51.25 34.18 15.58
N LYS A 107 51.27 33.15 16.44
CA LYS A 107 52.13 33.10 17.62
C LYS A 107 53.63 33.08 17.28
N ASN A 108 54.02 32.47 16.16
CA ASN A 108 55.42 32.48 15.70
C ASN A 108 55.87 33.82 15.07
N ARG A 109 54.96 34.78 14.87
CA ARG A 109 55.27 36.11 14.33
C ARG A 109 55.51 37.18 15.40
N PHE A 110 55.38 36.83 16.69
CA PHE A 110 55.64 37.72 17.83
C PHE A 110 56.85 37.24 18.63
#